data_AF-A0A382HRG6-F1
#
_entry.id   AF-A0A382HRG6-F1
#
_cell.length_a   1.000
_cell.length_b   1.000
_cell.length_c   1.000
_cell.angle_alpha   90.00
_cell.angle_beta   90.00
_cell.angle_gamma   90.00
#
_symmetry.space_group_name_H-M   'P 1'
#
loop_
_entity.id
_entity.type
_entity.pdbx_description
1 polymer ?
#
loop_
_entity_poly.entity_id
_entity_poly.type
_entity_poly.pdbx_seq_one_letter_code
_entity_poly.pdbx_strand_id
1 'polypeptide(L)'
;MFCFFDISQYQKKEWDNRNKIYTHNGELMLSVPTKSQKHFDKTIGEIEVNNETNWAEKQYKSIFLNYKNHPFFENHKPFLEDMYLNQRWNKLVDLNVYFFKYILKLLDQNIPIVMASNYDFQGQKSDLVLD
;
A
#
# COMPACT_ATOMS: atom_id res chain seq x y z
N MET A 1 11.92 -7.85 13.41
CA MET A 1 12.17 -7.04 12.20
C MET A 1 11.20 -7.51 11.13
N PHE A 2 10.64 -6.60 10.34
CA PHE A 2 9.81 -6.91 9.19
C PHE A 2 10.54 -6.48 7.92
N CYS A 3 10.63 -7.37 6.94
CA CYS A 3 11.27 -7.08 5.65
C CYS A 3 10.20 -6.90 4.57
N PHE A 4 10.13 -5.71 3.97
CA PHE A 4 9.36 -5.52 2.74
C PHE A 4 10.13 -6.14 1.58
N PHE A 5 9.55 -7.17 0.98
CA PHE A 5 10.17 -7.92 -0.09
C PHE A 5 9.91 -7.27 -1.46
N ASP A 6 10.39 -6.03 -1.59
CA ASP A 6 10.16 -5.14 -2.73
C ASP A 6 10.89 -5.56 -4.02
N ILE A 7 11.78 -6.55 -3.93
CA ILE A 7 12.47 -7.18 -5.07
C ILE A 7 11.63 -8.27 -5.77
N SER A 8 10.49 -8.65 -5.21
CA SER A 8 9.58 -9.61 -5.86
C SER A 8 8.92 -9.01 -7.10
N GLN A 9 8.62 -9.87 -8.07
CA GLN A 9 7.93 -9.47 -9.30
C GLN A 9 6.55 -8.88 -8.98
N TYR A 10 6.25 -7.72 -9.55
CA TYR A 10 4.95 -7.09 -9.36
C TYR A 10 3.86 -7.84 -10.12
N GLN A 11 2.75 -8.13 -9.42
CA GLN A 11 1.60 -8.80 -10.02
C GLN A 11 0.48 -7.79 -10.27
N LYS A 12 0.22 -7.52 -11.55
CA LYS A 12 -0.80 -6.54 -11.93
C LYS A 12 -2.19 -7.05 -11.56
N LYS A 13 -2.98 -6.18 -10.89
CA LYS A 13 -4.37 -6.42 -10.44
C LYS A 13 -4.50 -7.33 -9.21
N GLU A 14 -3.39 -7.67 -8.57
CA GLU A 14 -3.38 -8.35 -7.27
C GLU A 14 -3.49 -7.34 -6.13
N TRP A 15 -3.28 -7.82 -4.91
CA TRP A 15 -3.42 -7.06 -3.66
C TRP A 15 -2.34 -5.98 -3.47
N ASP A 16 -1.25 -6.00 -4.22
CA ASP A 16 -0.15 -5.03 -4.10
C ASP A 16 -0.62 -3.58 -4.19
N ASN A 17 -1.62 -3.32 -5.05
CA ASN A 17 -2.17 -1.99 -5.33
C ASN A 17 -3.68 -1.92 -5.07
N ARG A 18 -4.26 -2.90 -4.38
CA ARG A 18 -5.70 -3.02 -4.18
C ARG A 18 -6.07 -3.36 -2.75
N ASN A 19 -7.11 -2.72 -2.26
CA ASN A 19 -7.71 -3.04 -0.97
C ASN A 19 -9.23 -3.06 -1.09
N LYS A 20 -9.89 -3.80 -0.20
CA LYS A 20 -11.34 -3.81 -0.10
C LYS A 20 -11.78 -3.06 1.14
N ILE A 21 -12.90 -2.35 1.02
CA ILE A 21 -13.61 -1.78 2.15
C ILE A 21 -15.05 -2.28 2.14
N TYR A 22 -15.65 -2.40 3.32
CA TYR A 22 -17.08 -2.62 3.41
C TYR A 22 -17.84 -1.31 3.21
N THR A 23 -18.97 -1.41 2.51
CA THR A 23 -19.92 -0.33 2.29
C THR A 23 -21.32 -0.84 2.60
N HIS A 24 -22.30 0.07 2.65
CA HIS A 24 -23.71 -0.30 2.79
C HIS A 24 -24.20 -1.22 1.66
N ASN A 25 -23.54 -1.18 0.49
CA ASN A 25 -23.89 -1.96 -0.69
C ASN A 25 -22.97 -3.19 -0.88
N GLY A 26 -22.23 -3.59 0.16
CA GLY A 26 -21.27 -4.70 0.11
C GLY A 26 -19.82 -4.24 -0.07
N GLU A 27 -18.96 -5.13 -0.55
CA GLU A 27 -17.52 -4.87 -0.73
C GLU A 27 -17.25 -3.91 -1.88
N LEU A 28 -16.46 -2.86 -1.61
CA LEU A 28 -15.94 -1.95 -2.62
C LEU A 28 -14.43 -2.14 -2.76
N MET A 29 -13.97 -2.39 -3.99
CA MET A 29 -12.56 -2.48 -4.33
C MET A 29 -11.98 -1.07 -4.55
N LEU A 30 -10.99 -0.72 -3.75
CA LEU A 30 -10.11 0.43 -3.95
C LEU A 30 -8.88 -0.03 -4.76
N SER A 31 -8.54 0.67 -5.84
CA SER A 31 -7.37 0.36 -6.67
C SER A 31 -6.51 1.59 -6.86
N VAL A 32 -5.29 1.57 -6.34
CA VAL A 32 -4.26 2.58 -6.62
C VAL A 32 -3.80 2.37 -8.07
N PRO A 33 -3.95 3.36 -8.95
CA PRO A 33 -3.55 3.20 -10.35
C PRO A 33 -2.03 3.20 -10.45
N THR A 34 -1.49 2.31 -11.28
CA THR A 34 -0.04 2.12 -11.43
C THR A 34 0.39 2.19 -12.89
N LYS A 35 1.61 2.69 -13.14
CA LYS A 35 2.24 2.69 -14.47
C LYS A 35 2.84 1.30 -14.75
N SER A 36 1.95 0.34 -15.00
CA SER A 36 2.25 -1.09 -15.16
C SER A 36 2.65 -1.53 -16.59
N GLN A 37 3.18 -0.61 -17.41
CA GLN A 37 3.78 -1.00 -18.69
C GLN A 37 5.01 -1.88 -18.42
N LYS A 38 5.13 -3.01 -19.15
CA LYS A 38 6.18 -4.03 -18.94
C LYS A 38 6.30 -4.53 -17.50
N HIS A 39 5.17 -4.64 -16.80
CA HIS A 39 5.17 -5.01 -15.38
C HIS A 39 5.76 -6.38 -15.07
N PHE A 40 5.77 -7.32 -16.02
CA PHE A 40 6.42 -8.62 -15.85
C PHE A 40 7.94 -8.49 -15.63
N ASP A 41 8.55 -7.40 -16.07
CA ASP A 41 9.98 -7.13 -15.91
C ASP A 41 10.26 -6.23 -14.69
N LYS A 42 9.23 -5.88 -13.91
CA LYS A 42 9.35 -4.93 -12.80
C LYS A 42 9.12 -5.58 -11.46
N THR A 43 9.90 -5.15 -10.47
CA THR A 43 9.67 -5.50 -9.07
C THR A 43 8.62 -4.58 -8.44
N ILE A 44 8.08 -4.97 -7.28
CA ILE A 44 7.16 -4.12 -6.51
C ILE A 44 7.80 -2.76 -6.19
N GLY A 45 9.09 -2.74 -5.84
CA GLY A 45 9.84 -1.52 -5.54
C GLY A 45 9.97 -0.56 -6.72
N GLU A 46 9.90 -1.08 -7.95
CA GLU A 46 10.02 -0.27 -9.17
C GLU A 46 8.69 0.34 -9.63
N ILE A 47 7.55 -0.15 -9.14
CA ILE A 47 6.24 0.27 -9.61
C ILE A 47 5.92 1.71 -9.20
N GLU A 48 5.61 2.51 -10.22
CA GLU A 48 5.17 3.89 -10.04
C GLU A 48 3.66 4.00 -9.94
N VAL A 49 3.22 4.92 -9.08
CA VAL A 49 1.81 5.32 -9.00
C VAL A 49 1.47 6.23 -10.18
N ASN A 50 0.33 5.99 -10.81
CA ASN A 50 -0.20 6.87 -11.85
C ASN A 50 -1.01 8.02 -11.22
N ASN A 51 -0.30 9.11 -10.95
CA ASN A 51 -0.89 10.33 -10.41
C ASN A 51 -1.46 11.31 -11.45
N GLU A 52 -1.66 10.89 -12.70
CA GLU A 52 -2.42 11.67 -13.70
C GLU A 52 -3.93 11.60 -13.44
N THR A 53 -4.35 10.62 -12.63
CA THR A 53 -5.75 10.45 -12.21
C THR A 53 -5.94 10.94 -10.77
N ASN A 54 -7.15 11.40 -10.43
CA ASN A 54 -7.52 11.84 -9.09
C ASN A 54 -7.89 10.66 -8.15
N TRP A 55 -7.14 9.56 -8.21
CA TRP A 55 -7.46 8.34 -7.49
C TRP A 55 -7.49 8.53 -5.97
N ALA A 56 -6.57 9.33 -5.42
CA ALA A 56 -6.41 9.46 -3.98
C ALA A 56 -7.61 10.18 -3.35
N GLU A 57 -8.05 11.29 -3.96
CA GLU A 57 -9.26 12.01 -3.56
C GLU A 57 -10.52 11.13 -3.70
N LYS A 58 -10.62 10.35 -4.80
CA LYS A 58 -11.74 9.42 -5.01
C LYS A 58 -11.80 8.34 -3.92
N GLN A 59 -10.67 7.70 -3.61
CA GLN A 59 -10.60 6.67 -2.58
C GLN A 59 -10.86 7.24 -1.18
N TYR A 60 -10.27 8.39 -0.84
CA TYR A 60 -10.55 9.08 0.42
C TYR A 60 -12.04 9.38 0.56
N LYS A 61 -12.69 9.92 -0.48
CA LYS A 61 -14.15 10.15 -0.49
C LYS A 61 -14.94 8.87 -0.26
N SER A 62 -14.56 7.76 -0.89
CA SER A 62 -15.19 6.45 -0.66
C SER A 62 -15.07 6.00 0.80
N ILE A 63 -13.91 6.17 1.42
CA ILE A 63 -13.71 5.84 2.84
C ILE A 63 -14.52 6.80 3.73
N PHE A 64 -14.38 8.11 3.52
CA PHE A 64 -15.09 9.12 4.29
C PHE A 64 -16.62 8.90 4.27
N LEU A 65 -17.22 8.71 3.10
CA LEU A 65 -18.67 8.54 3.00
C LEU A 65 -19.19 7.27 3.69
N ASN A 66 -18.38 6.22 3.74
CA ASN A 66 -18.79 4.94 4.37
C ASN A 66 -18.47 4.88 5.87
N TYR A 67 -17.45 5.59 6.35
CA TYR A 67 -16.95 5.44 7.71
C TYR A 67 -17.05 6.70 8.57
N LYS A 68 -17.39 7.90 8.03
CA LYS A 68 -17.41 9.16 8.80
C LYS A 68 -18.25 9.14 10.09
N ASN A 69 -19.27 8.31 10.15
CA ASN A 69 -20.16 8.18 11.31
C ASN A 69 -19.76 7.02 12.25
N HIS A 70 -18.67 6.30 11.96
CA HIS A 70 -18.20 5.20 12.78
C HIS A 70 -17.42 5.72 14.00
N PRO A 71 -17.54 5.09 15.19
CA PRO A 71 -16.95 5.61 16.43
C PRO A 71 -15.46 5.97 16.40
N PHE A 72 -14.68 5.27 15.58
CA PHE A 72 -13.22 5.44 15.51
C PHE A 72 -12.73 6.26 14.31
N PHE A 73 -13.64 6.77 13.46
CA PHE A 73 -13.22 7.46 12.23
C PHE A 73 -12.34 8.67 12.52
N GLU A 74 -12.72 9.51 13.49
CA GLU A 74 -11.95 10.70 13.86
C GLU A 74 -10.55 10.36 14.39
N ASN A 75 -10.34 9.18 14.99
CA ASN A 75 -9.01 8.73 15.41
C ASN A 75 -8.08 8.46 14.22
N HIS A 76 -8.63 8.03 13.09
CA HIS A 76 -7.88 7.63 11.90
C HIS A 76 -7.87 8.70 10.79
N LYS A 77 -8.82 9.63 10.83
CA LYS A 77 -8.99 10.70 9.84
C LYS A 77 -7.70 11.48 9.55
N PRO A 78 -6.90 11.94 10.54
CA PRO A 78 -5.66 12.67 10.24
C PRO A 78 -4.68 11.86 9.40
N PHE A 79 -4.54 10.56 9.68
CA PHE A 79 -3.68 9.67 8.91
C PHE A 79 -4.22 9.46 7.49
N LEU A 80 -5.53 9.24 7.35
CA LEU A 80 -6.17 9.06 6.04
C LEU A 80 -6.05 10.32 5.18
N GLU A 81 -6.26 11.50 5.76
CA GLU A 81 -6.08 12.78 5.07
C GLU A 81 -4.64 12.99 4.66
N ASP A 82 -3.68 12.70 5.54
CA ASP A 82 -2.27 12.81 5.17
C ASP A 82 -1.93 11.86 4.01
N MET A 83 -2.22 10.58 4.14
CA MET A 83 -1.89 9.56 3.15
C MET A 83 -2.53 9.82 1.77
N TYR A 84 -3.80 10.26 1.73
CA TYR A 84 -4.52 10.43 0.47
C TYR A 84 -4.50 11.86 -0.09
N LEU A 85 -4.46 12.89 0.75
CA LEU A 85 -4.67 14.27 0.30
C LEU A 85 -3.41 15.13 0.40
N ASN A 86 -2.56 14.90 1.41
CA ASN A 86 -1.37 15.74 1.64
C ASN A 86 -0.09 15.15 1.05
N GLN A 87 -0.04 13.84 0.83
CA GLN A 87 1.10 13.15 0.23
C GLN A 87 0.91 12.92 -1.26
N ARG A 88 2.01 12.92 -2.01
CA ARG A 88 2.07 12.48 -3.40
C ARG A 88 3.05 11.34 -3.54
N TRP A 89 2.52 10.13 -3.74
CA TRP A 89 3.31 8.91 -3.81
C TRP A 89 3.89 8.70 -5.21
N ASN A 90 5.21 8.62 -5.35
CA ASN A 90 5.84 8.30 -6.63
C ASN A 90 5.92 6.78 -6.86
N LYS A 91 6.32 6.02 -5.83
CA LYS A 91 6.36 4.56 -5.86
C LYS A 91 5.22 3.96 -5.04
N LEU A 92 4.72 2.81 -5.48
CA LEU A 92 3.68 2.05 -4.76
C LEU A 92 4.20 1.54 -3.42
N VAL A 93 5.46 1.10 -3.37
CA VAL A 93 6.07 0.55 -2.15
C VAL A 93 6.12 1.59 -1.03
N ASP A 94 6.39 2.87 -1.34
CA ASP A 94 6.45 3.94 -0.35
C ASP A 94 5.09 4.15 0.34
N LEU A 95 4.01 4.12 -0.45
CA LEU A 95 2.65 4.18 0.05
C LEU A 95 2.35 3.00 0.98
N ASN A 96 2.71 1.78 0.55
CA ASN A 96 2.46 0.57 1.32
C ASN A 96 3.24 0.56 2.64
N VAL A 97 4.51 0.97 2.62
CA VAL A 97 5.35 1.12 3.81
C VAL A 97 4.78 2.17 4.76
N TYR A 98 4.30 3.31 4.24
CA TYR A 98 3.67 4.36 5.03
C TYR A 98 2.42 3.86 5.75
N PHE A 99 1.54 3.16 5.03
CA PHE A 99 0.34 2.56 5.61
C PHE A 99 0.68 1.49 6.66
N PHE A 100 1.64 0.62 6.38
CA PHE A 100 2.03 -0.43 7.32
C PHE A 100 2.63 0.12 8.60
N LYS A 101 3.45 1.18 8.53
CA LYS A 101 3.96 1.89 9.71
C LYS A 101 2.83 2.40 10.60
N TYR A 102 1.76 2.88 10.00
CA TYR A 102 0.58 3.30 10.75
C TYR A 102 -0.10 2.14 11.47
N ILE A 103 -0.25 0.99 10.80
CA ILE A 103 -0.80 -0.21 11.43
C ILE A 103 0.06 -0.68 12.61
N LEU A 104 1.38 -0.71 12.46
CA LEU A 104 2.29 -1.07 13.56
C LEU A 104 2.16 -0.12 14.75
N LYS A 105 2.01 1.19 14.48
CA LYS A 105 1.74 2.18 15.53
C LYS A 105 0.43 1.90 16.26
N LEU A 106 -0.64 1.52 15.55
CA LEU A 106 -1.92 1.16 16.17
C LEU A 106 -1.84 -0.11 17.03
N LEU A 107 -0.95 -1.03 16.68
CA LEU A 107 -0.71 -2.27 17.42
C LEU A 107 0.32 -2.11 18.57
N ASP A 108 0.79 -0.89 18.81
CA ASP A 108 1.87 -0.58 19.76
C ASP A 108 3.13 -1.43 19.54
N GLN A 109 3.43 -1.72 18.27
CA GLN A 109 4.58 -2.54 17.87
C GLN A 109 5.71 -1.66 17.34
N ASN A 110 6.87 -1.73 17.98
CA ASN A 110 8.10 -1.11 17.48
C ASN A 110 8.95 -2.13 16.73
N ILE A 111 8.50 -2.52 15.54
CA ILE A 111 9.21 -3.48 14.68
C ILE A 111 10.07 -2.70 13.67
N PRO A 112 11.40 -2.94 13.63
CA PRO A 112 12.25 -2.38 12.57
C PRO A 112 11.77 -2.82 11.20
N ILE A 113 11.58 -1.87 10.30
CA ILE A 113 11.19 -2.12 8.90
C ILE A 113 12.43 -1.94 8.03
N VAL A 114 12.70 -2.95 7.21
CA VAL A 114 13.79 -2.92 6.23
C VAL A 114 13.26 -3.25 4.84
N MET A 115 13.94 -2.75 3.81
CA MET A 115 13.65 -3.07 2.40
C MET A 115 14.59 -4.20 1.98
N ALA A 116 14.06 -5.20 1.29
CA ALA A 116 14.88 -6.27 0.72
C ALA A 116 15.93 -5.69 -0.25
N SER A 117 15.55 -4.71 -1.07
CA SER A 117 16.47 -4.03 -1.99
C SER A 117 17.69 -3.35 -1.33
N ASN A 118 17.70 -3.17 -0.01
CA ASN A 118 18.87 -2.64 0.73
C ASN A 118 19.92 -3.72 1.05
N TYR A 119 19.68 -4.97 0.69
CA TYR A 119 20.57 -6.10 0.97
C TYR A 119 20.93 -6.86 -0.29
N ASP A 120 22.15 -7.40 -0.32
CA ASP A 120 22.60 -8.32 -1.35
C ASP A 120 22.16 -9.75 -1.00
N PHE A 121 21.05 -10.20 -1.58
CA PHE A 121 20.63 -11.59 -1.47
C PHE A 121 21.45 -12.46 -2.44
N GLN A 122 21.98 -13.57 -1.93
CA GLN A 122 22.62 -14.63 -2.73
C GLN A 122 21.63 -15.80 -2.85
N GLY A 123 21.09 -16.07 -4.05
CA GLY A 123 20.13 -17.16 -4.32
C GLY A 123 19.11 -16.83 -5.42
N GLN A 124 18.32 -17.81 -5.89
CA GLN A 124 17.25 -17.58 -6.88
C GLN A 124 15.89 -18.14 -6.42
N LYS A 125 14.83 -17.33 -6.54
CA LYS A 125 13.42 -17.73 -6.41
C LYS A 125 13.11 -18.43 -5.07
N SER A 126 12.97 -19.75 -5.09
CA SER A 126 12.53 -20.57 -3.96
C SER A 126 13.49 -20.50 -2.77
N ASP A 127 14.76 -20.15 -3.01
CA ASP A 127 15.78 -20.01 -1.97
C ASP A 127 15.50 -18.86 -0.98
N LEU A 128 14.55 -17.97 -1.30
CA LEU A 128 14.20 -16.80 -0.48
C LEU A 128 12.92 -16.99 0.35
N VAL A 129 12.29 -18.17 0.27
CA VAL A 129 11.14 -18.55 1.09
C VAL A 129 11.64 -19.48 2.19
N LEU A 130 11.45 -19.08 3.45
CA LEU A 130 11.73 -19.95 4.60
C LEU A 130 10.52 -20.89 4.81
N ASP A 131 10.78 -22.19 4.94
CA ASP A 131 9.80 -23.22 5.34
C ASP A 131 9.22 -22.96 6.74
#